data_AF-A0A2N9LL92-F1
#
_entry.id   AF-A0A2N9LL92-F1
#
_cell.length_a   1.000
_cell.length_b   1.000
_cell.length_c   1.000
_cell.angle_alpha   90.00
_cell.angle_beta   90.00
_cell.angle_gamma   90.00
#
_symmetry.space_group_name_H-M   'P 1'
#
loop_
_entity.id
_entity.type
_entity.pdbx_description
1 polymer ?
#
loop_
_entity_poly.entity_id
_entity_poly.type
_entity_poly.pdbx_seq_one_letter_code
_entity_poly.pdbx_strand_id
1 'polypeptide(L)'
;MIADRGDDSDPLRERWKRRGIELIAPYRKNNKQRRYEDGRKLRRCKRRWKIERTNAWLGQFRRVLVRHEHRLCIYLAFFHLACLWITLRKCF
;
A
#
# COMPACT_ATOMS: atom_id res chain seq x y z
N MET A 1 8.05 -6.92 6.86
CA MET A 1 6.83 -6.77 6.04
C MET A 1 5.94 -5.69 6.63
N ILE A 2 5.36 -4.84 5.78
CA ILE A 2 4.43 -3.78 6.21
C ILE A 2 3.01 -4.29 6.01
N ALA A 3 2.17 -4.14 7.02
CA ALA A 3 0.81 -4.64 6.97
C ALA A 3 -0.17 -3.61 7.55
N ASP A 4 -1.45 -3.88 7.36
CA ASP A 4 -2.52 -2.96 7.75
C ASP A 4 -2.94 -3.18 9.19
N ARG A 5 -3.77 -2.27 9.70
CA ARG A 5 -4.36 -2.39 11.04
C ARG A 5 -5.24 -3.64 11.18
N GLY A 6 -5.65 -4.24 10.07
CA GLY A 6 -6.33 -5.54 10.03
C GLY A 6 -5.47 -6.65 10.66
N ASP A 7 -4.15 -6.59 10.46
CA ASP A 7 -3.15 -7.56 10.90
C ASP A 7 -2.65 -7.33 12.34
N ASP A 8 -3.45 -6.66 13.16
CA ASP A 8 -3.19 -6.45 14.58
C ASP A 8 -3.36 -7.77 15.36
N SER A 9 -2.30 -8.58 15.38
CA SER A 9 -2.25 -9.85 16.08
C SER A 9 -0.84 -10.12 16.63
N ASP A 10 -0.71 -10.16 17.96
CA ASP A 10 0.55 -10.48 18.63
C ASP A 10 1.03 -11.92 18.32
N PRO A 11 0.16 -12.95 18.28
CA PRO A 11 0.56 -14.28 17.81
C PRO A 11 1.12 -14.29 16.38
N LEU A 12 0.57 -13.45 15.50
CA LEU A 12 1.05 -13.31 14.12
C LEU A 12 2.45 -12.67 14.10
N ARG A 13 2.67 -11.61 14.89
CA ARG A 13 4.00 -10.97 15.04
C ARG A 13 5.04 -11.97 15.49
N GLU A 14 4.75 -12.76 16.51
CA GLU A 14 5.69 -13.76 17.05
C GLU A 14 5.96 -14.90 16.05
N ARG A 15 4.95 -15.35 15.31
CA ARG A 15 5.13 -16.35 14.25
C ARG A 15 6.04 -15.83 13.13
N TRP A 16 5.91 -14.56 12.78
CA TRP A 16 6.70 -13.95 11.71
C TRP A 16 8.12 -13.62 12.17
N LYS A 17 8.26 -13.15 13.40
CA LYS A 17 9.56 -12.94 14.05
C LYS A 17 10.38 -14.22 14.12
N ARG A 18 9.75 -15.36 14.43
CA ARG A 18 10.39 -16.70 14.35
C ARG A 18 10.88 -17.07 12.95
N ARG A 19 10.31 -16.48 11.90
CA ARG A 19 10.75 -16.65 10.50
C ARG A 19 11.75 -15.56 10.06
N GLY A 20 12.24 -14.73 10.97
CA GLY A 20 13.11 -13.59 10.66
C GLY A 20 12.39 -12.41 9.99
N ILE A 21 11.06 -12.44 9.91
CA ILE A 21 10.26 -11.39 9.26
C ILE A 21 9.68 -10.47 10.34
N GLU A 22 10.11 -9.21 10.34
CA GLU A 22 9.49 -8.22 11.21
C GLU A 22 8.16 -7.74 10.62
N LEU A 23 7.06 -7.89 11.37
CA LEU A 23 5.75 -7.34 11.03
C LEU A 23 5.64 -5.89 11.52
N ILE A 24 5.56 -4.94 10.58
CA ILE A 24 5.37 -3.52 10.84
C ILE A 24 3.91 -3.17 10.52
N ALA A 25 3.06 -3.20 11.55
CA ALA A 25 1.65 -2.85 11.47
C ALA A 25 1.29 -1.94 12.66
N PRO A 26 0.40 -0.95 12.49
CA PRO A 26 -0.13 -0.18 13.62
C PRO A 26 -1.12 -1.04 14.43
N TYR A 27 -1.14 -0.87 15.74
CA TYR A 27 -2.18 -1.47 16.57
C TYR A 27 -3.57 -0.86 16.27
N ARG A 28 -4.63 -1.61 16.53
CA ARG A 28 -6.00 -1.09 16.50
C ARG A 28 -6.19 -0.10 17.64
N LYS A 29 -7.06 0.90 17.43
CA LYS A 29 -7.32 1.95 18.43
C LYS A 29 -7.84 1.38 19.76
N ASN A 30 -8.55 0.26 19.72
CA ASN A 30 -9.09 -0.43 20.90
C ASN A 30 -8.03 -1.29 21.62
N ASN A 31 -6.89 -1.59 20.99
CA ASN A 31 -5.81 -2.31 21.63
C ASN A 31 -4.94 -1.33 22.44
N LYS A 32 -5.09 -1.39 23.76
CA LYS A 32 -4.35 -0.57 24.73
C LYS A 32 -2.96 -1.15 25.03
N GLN A 33 -2.73 -2.44 24.75
CA GLN A 33 -1.48 -3.13 25.04
C GLN A 33 -0.59 -3.16 23.80
N ARG A 34 0.19 -2.10 23.59
CA ARG A 34 1.01 -1.90 22.38
C ARG A 34 2.45 -2.36 22.56
N ARG A 35 2.64 -3.65 22.89
CA ARG A 35 3.95 -4.21 23.26
C ARG A 35 5.00 -4.09 22.16
N TYR A 36 4.60 -4.25 20.89
CA TYR A 36 5.51 -4.27 19.74
C TYR A 36 5.47 -2.97 18.92
N GLU A 37 4.82 -1.91 19.41
CA GLU A 37 4.68 -0.66 18.66
C GLU A 37 5.92 0.23 18.82
N ASP A 38 6.91 0.03 17.95
CA ASP A 38 7.99 0.99 17.78
C ASP A 38 7.56 2.10 16.80
N GLY A 39 7.34 3.30 17.34
CA GLY A 39 6.98 4.49 16.57
C GLY A 39 7.98 4.84 15.46
N ARG A 40 9.25 4.45 15.58
CA ARG A 40 10.27 4.67 14.54
C ARG A 40 9.96 3.86 13.29
N LYS A 41 9.62 2.58 13.46
CA LYS A 41 9.33 1.65 12.35
C LYS A 41 8.01 1.99 11.66
N LEU A 42 7.03 2.49 12.42
CA LEU A 42 5.75 2.97 11.88
C LEU A 42 5.87 4.20 10.96
N ARG A 43 6.98 4.95 11.00
CA ARG A 43 7.22 6.04 10.03
C ARG A 43 7.20 5.55 8.58
N ARG A 44 7.55 4.28 8.34
CA ARG A 44 7.48 3.66 7.01
C ARG A 44 6.04 3.42 6.59
N CYS A 45 5.17 2.94 7.49
CA CYS A 45 3.73 2.79 7.23
C CYS A 45 3.08 4.14 6.91
N LYS A 46 3.49 5.23 7.58
CA LYS A 46 3.01 6.58 7.30
C LYS A 46 3.34 7.07 5.88
N ARG A 47 4.29 6.48 5.15
CA ARG A 47 4.58 6.89 3.75
C ARG A 47 3.72 6.14 2.73
N ARG A 48 2.98 5.09 3.13
CA ARG A 48 2.12 4.29 2.24
C ARG A 48 1.03 5.12 1.57
N TRP A 49 0.54 6.17 2.23
CA TRP A 49 -0.52 7.02 1.68
C TRP A 49 -0.16 7.55 0.28
N LYS A 50 1.13 7.77 -0.02
CA LYS A 50 1.57 8.21 -1.35
C LYS A 50 1.23 7.16 -2.42
N ILE A 51 1.53 5.90 -2.14
CA ILE A 51 1.27 4.77 -3.03
C ILE A 51 -0.23 4.52 -3.14
N GLU A 52 -0.94 4.47 -2.01
CA GLU A 52 -2.39 4.26 -1.98
C GLU A 52 -3.14 5.37 -2.74
N ARG A 53 -2.69 6.62 -2.60
CA ARG A 53 -3.22 7.75 -3.35
C ARG A 53 -2.95 7.62 -4.85
N THR A 54 -1.73 7.25 -5.25
CA THR A 54 -1.41 7.01 -6.66
C THR A 54 -2.27 5.89 -7.25
N ASN A 55 -2.47 4.80 -6.51
CA ASN A 55 -3.35 3.71 -6.93
C ASN A 55 -4.81 4.18 -7.05
N ALA A 56 -5.29 5.02 -6.13
CA ALA A 56 -6.63 5.60 -6.23
C ALA A 56 -6.80 6.48 -7.49
N TRP A 57 -5.77 7.25 -7.86
CA TRP A 57 -5.77 8.03 -9.11
C TRP A 57 -5.79 7.13 -10.34
N LEU A 58 -4.98 6.07 -10.36
CA LEU A 58 -5.00 5.07 -11.43
C LEU A 58 -6.36 4.36 -11.53
N GLY A 59 -7.02 4.14 -10.39
CA GLY A 59 -8.36 3.57 -10.33
C GLY A 59 -9.45 4.41 -10.98
N GLN A 60 -9.21 5.71 -11.24
CA GLN A 60 -10.15 6.55 -11.99
C GLN A 60 -10.20 6.15 -13.48
N PHE A 61 -9.16 5.51 -13.99
CA PHE A 61 -9.09 5.06 -15.38
C PHE A 61 -9.59 3.61 -15.46
N ARG A 62 -10.85 3.42 -15.89
CA ARG A 62 -11.48 2.09 -15.96
C ARG A 62 -10.64 1.04 -16.73
N ARG A 63 -9.98 1.44 -17.82
CA ARG A 63 -9.12 0.56 -18.64
C ARG A 63 -7.84 0.11 -17.92
N VAL A 64 -7.37 0.87 -16.93
CA VAL A 64 -6.21 0.52 -16.11
C VAL A 64 -6.64 -0.26 -14.87
N LEU A 65 -7.77 0.11 -14.26
CA LEU A 65 -8.35 -0.56 -13.09
C LEU A 65 -8.74 -2.01 -13.41
N VAL A 66 -9.47 -2.22 -14.50
CA VAL A 66 -9.84 -3.55 -14.99
C VAL A 66 -9.14 -3.76 -16.32
N ARG A 67 -8.29 -4.79 -16.38
CA ARG A 67 -7.59 -5.15 -17.60
C ARG A 67 -8.58 -5.78 -18.59
N HIS A 68 -9.10 -4.96 -19.50
CA HIS A 68 -9.91 -5.42 -20.64
C HIS A 68 -9.04 -5.78 -21.86
N GLU A 69 -7.82 -5.23 -21.94
CA GLU A 69 -6.96 -5.40 -23.10
C GLU A 69 -6.25 -6.76 -23.09
N HIS A 70 -6.40 -7.52 -24.18
CA HIS A 70 -5.75 -8.82 -24.35
C HIS A 70 -4.23 -8.67 -24.48
N ARG A 71 -3.77 -7.72 -25.29
CA ARG A 71 -2.34 -7.45 -25.54
C ARG A 71 -1.73 -6.57 -24.44
N LEU A 72 -0.61 -7.03 -23.88
CA LEU A 72 0.14 -6.29 -22.84
C LEU A 72 0.62 -4.92 -23.31
N CYS A 73 1.03 -4.79 -24.59
CA CYS A 73 1.53 -3.52 -25.13
C CYS A 73 0.46 -2.41 -25.08
N ILE A 74 -0.80 -2.76 -25.35
CA ILE A 74 -1.92 -1.81 -25.33
C ILE A 74 -2.22 -1.39 -23.89
N TYR A 75 -2.24 -2.34 -22.97
CA TYR A 75 -2.39 -2.05 -21.53
C TYR A 75 -1.27 -1.11 -21.03
N LEU A 76 -0.02 -1.39 -21.39
CA LEU A 76 1.13 -0.55 -21.02
C LEU A 76 1.01 0.86 -21.59
N ALA A 77 0.56 1.02 -22.84
CA ALA A 77 0.32 2.34 -23.43
C ALA A 77 -0.72 3.13 -22.62
N PHE A 78 -1.84 2.51 -22.23
CA PHE A 78 -2.84 3.15 -21.38
C PHE A 78 -2.33 3.48 -19.98
N PHE A 79 -1.51 2.60 -19.41
CA PHE A 79 -0.87 2.85 -18.12
C PHE A 79 0.04 4.08 -18.18
N HIS A 80 0.91 4.18 -19.19
CA HIS A 80 1.77 5.35 -19.38
C HIS A 80 0.96 6.63 -19.63
N LEU A 81 -0.11 6.55 -20.42
CA LEU A 81 -1.00 7.68 -20.65
C LEU A 81 -1.67 8.15 -19.35
N ALA A 82 -2.12 7.23 -18.50
CA ALA A 82 -2.69 7.54 -17.19
C ALA A 82 -1.65 8.21 -16.28
N CYS A 83 -0.41 7.71 -16.24
CA CYS A 83 0.68 8.32 -15.50
C CYS A 83 0.97 9.75 -16.00
N LEU A 84 1.07 9.96 -17.32
CA LEU A 84 1.27 11.27 -17.92
C LEU A 84 0.16 12.24 -17.50
N TRP A 85 -1.10 11.84 -17.64
CA TRP A 85 -2.25 12.67 -17.26
C TRP A 85 -2.25 13.04 -15.78
N ILE A 86 -1.95 12.08 -14.89
CA ILE A 86 -1.83 12.33 -13.45
C ILE A 86 -0.72 13.34 -13.17
N THR A 87 0.45 13.20 -13.80
CA THR A 87 1.56 14.14 -13.62
C THR A 87 1.20 15.53 -14.12
N LEU A 88 0.55 15.65 -15.28
CA LEU A 88 0.11 16.93 -15.83
C LEU A 88 -0.88 17.64 -14.91
N ARG A 89 -1.83 16.92 -14.32
CA ARG A 89 -2.86 17.51 -13.44
C ARG A 89 -2.37 17.87 -12.03
N LYS A 90 -1.23 17.32 -11.58
CA LYS A 90 -0.76 17.42 -10.20
C LYS A 90 0.54 18.20 -10.04
N CYS A 91 1.36 18.25 -11.08
CA CYS A 91 2.65 18.95 -11.06
C CYS A 91 2.60 20.31 -11.78
N PHE A 92 1.62 20.51 -12.66
CA PHE A 92 1.29 21.79 -13.28
C PHE A 92 -0.08 22.23 -12.79
#